data_AF-A0A4Y8IF70-F1
#
_entry.id   AF-A0A4Y8IF70-F1
#
_cell.length_a   1.000
_cell.length_b   1.000
_cell.length_c   1.000
_cell.angle_alpha   90.00
_cell.angle_beta   90.00
_cell.angle_gamma   90.00
#
_symmetry.space_group_name_H-M   'P 1'
#
loop_
_entity.id
_entity.type
_entity.pdbx_description
1 polymer ?
#
loop_
_entity_poly.entity_id
_entity_poly.type
_entity_poly.pdbx_seq_one_letter_code
_entity_poly.pdbx_strand_id
1 'polypeptide(L)'
;MKKFVLFFLFLFALVGCSETEQVLDKEQLSENVKIAKSYLEEKGYDVISLVSDSSQVITQEYLETIPGQQEWNVQPIAPDKYIGKTIDIVMFVVEDHPLNDKYHGEIRVRVFLYEKEVIGGTSFAVDYDGGPHSLEGE
;
A
#
# COMPACT_ATOMS: atom_id res chain seq x y z
N MET A 1 -41.66 -11.76 53.35
CA MET A 1 -40.88 -10.61 52.84
C MET A 1 -40.34 -11.01 51.47
N LYS A 2 -41.11 -10.75 50.41
CA LYS A 2 -40.91 -9.66 49.43
C LYS A 2 -39.54 -9.70 48.73
N LYS A 3 -39.57 -10.24 47.50
CA LYS A 3 -38.98 -9.71 46.25
C LYS A 3 -37.53 -9.22 46.33
N PHE A 4 -36.56 -10.01 45.86
CA PHE A 4 -35.27 -9.47 45.39
C PHE A 4 -34.51 -10.47 44.50
N VAL A 5 -35.09 -10.88 43.36
CA VAL A 5 -34.30 -11.46 42.26
C VAL A 5 -34.92 -10.95 40.96
N LEU A 6 -34.78 -9.65 40.74
CA LEU A 6 -35.23 -8.99 39.52
C LEU A 6 -34.22 -7.90 39.18
N PHE A 7 -33.08 -8.33 38.67
CA PHE A 7 -32.27 -7.56 37.73
C PHE A 7 -31.20 -8.51 37.18
N PHE A 8 -31.64 -9.44 36.31
CA PHE A 8 -30.72 -10.13 35.41
C PHE A 8 -30.18 -9.03 34.51
N LEU A 9 -29.00 -8.58 34.92
CA LEU A 9 -28.29 -7.40 34.49
C LEU A 9 -28.13 -7.48 32.97
N PHE A 10 -28.87 -6.62 32.30
CA PHE A 10 -28.56 -5.86 31.10
C PHE A 10 -27.04 -5.85 30.74
N LEU A 11 -26.51 -6.96 30.21
CA LEU A 11 -25.07 -7.12 29.90
C LEU A 11 -24.84 -7.77 28.54
N PHE A 12 -25.73 -7.50 27.57
CA PHE A 12 -25.67 -8.08 26.23
C PHE A 12 -25.76 -7.06 25.09
N ALA A 13 -25.31 -5.81 25.29
CA ALA A 13 -25.53 -4.76 24.29
C ALA A 13 -24.32 -3.88 23.96
N LEU A 14 -23.08 -4.39 24.05
CA LEU A 14 -21.91 -3.68 23.51
C LEU A 14 -20.91 -4.67 22.88
N VAL A 15 -21.34 -5.40 21.86
CA VAL A 15 -20.40 -5.82 20.80
C VAL A 15 -20.35 -4.65 19.82
N GLY A 16 -19.56 -3.64 20.16
CA GLY A 16 -19.15 -2.65 19.19
C GLY A 16 -18.23 -3.35 18.20
N CYS A 17 -18.68 -3.48 16.95
CA CYS A 17 -17.76 -3.70 15.85
C CYS A 17 -16.89 -2.45 15.76
N SER A 18 -15.69 -2.49 16.32
CA SER A 18 -14.64 -1.56 15.93
C SER A 18 -14.27 -1.92 14.50
N GLU A 19 -14.41 -0.97 13.58
CA GLU A 19 -13.73 -1.03 12.29
C GLU A 19 -12.24 -1.15 12.59
N THR A 20 -11.67 -2.31 12.27
CA THR A 20 -10.25 -2.56 12.45
C THR A 20 -9.50 -1.76 11.38
N GLU A 21 -9.18 -0.51 11.68
CA GLU A 21 -8.01 0.11 11.08
C GLU A 21 -6.82 -0.79 11.39
N GLN A 22 -6.17 -1.33 10.36
CA GLN A 22 -4.90 -2.03 10.53
C GLN A 22 -3.82 -1.01 10.84
N VAL A 23 -3.82 -0.53 12.08
CA VAL A 23 -2.68 0.16 12.69
C VAL A 23 -1.50 -0.80 12.55
N LEU A 24 -0.41 -0.34 11.92
CA LEU A 24 0.79 -1.17 11.71
C LEU A 24 1.30 -1.71 13.06
N ASP A 25 0.90 -2.94 13.39
CA ASP A 25 1.51 -3.69 14.49
C ASP A 25 2.95 -4.04 14.07
N LYS A 26 3.89 -3.29 14.63
CA LYS A 26 5.32 -3.32 14.27
C LYS A 26 5.97 -4.71 14.39
N GLU A 27 5.34 -5.65 15.11
CA GLU A 27 5.90 -6.98 15.41
C GLU A 27 5.68 -8.05 14.32
N GLN A 28 4.86 -7.81 13.28
CA GLN A 28 4.59 -8.82 12.23
C GLN A 28 4.80 -8.36 10.78
N LEU A 29 5.42 -7.21 10.55
CA LEU A 29 5.69 -6.75 9.19
C LEU A 29 6.81 -7.58 8.53
N SER A 30 6.62 -7.93 7.26
CA SER A 30 7.66 -8.55 6.44
C SER A 30 8.88 -7.63 6.32
N GLU A 31 10.03 -8.21 5.98
CA GLU A 31 11.25 -7.43 5.77
C GLU A 31 11.09 -6.43 4.61
N ASN A 32 10.39 -6.83 3.54
CA ASN A 32 10.10 -5.97 2.40
C ASN A 32 9.23 -4.78 2.78
N VAL A 33 8.22 -4.97 3.63
CA VAL A 33 7.41 -3.86 4.16
C VAL A 33 8.27 -2.87 4.92
N LYS A 34 9.23 -3.33 5.73
CA LYS A 34 10.15 -2.45 6.48
C LYS A 34 11.07 -1.67 5.54
N ILE A 35 11.62 -2.32 4.53
CA ILE A 35 12.50 -1.69 3.53
C ILE A 35 11.71 -0.62 2.76
N ALA A 36 10.55 -0.98 2.23
CA ALA A 36 9.70 -0.08 1.46
C ALA A 36 9.24 1.13 2.29
N LYS A 37 8.79 0.90 3.52
CA LYS A 37 8.41 1.99 4.44
C LYS A 37 9.58 2.94 4.69
N SER A 38 10.76 2.40 5.03
CA SER A 38 11.94 3.23 5.31
C SER A 38 12.35 4.05 4.08
N TYR A 39 12.28 3.46 2.89
CA TYR A 39 12.57 4.16 1.63
C TYR A 39 11.63 5.35 1.38
N LEU A 40 10.32 5.21 1.65
CA LEU A 40 9.36 6.29 1.49
C LEU A 40 9.57 7.39 2.55
N GLU A 41 9.83 7.02 3.80
CA GLU A 41 10.12 7.98 4.87
C GLU A 41 11.41 8.77 4.60
N GLU A 42 12.45 8.13 4.04
CA GLU A 42 13.69 8.79 3.61
C GLU A 42 13.49 9.77 2.45
N LYS A 43 12.46 9.56 1.62
CA LYS A 43 12.04 10.50 0.56
C LYS A 43 11.26 11.69 1.12
N GLY A 44 10.88 11.66 2.40
CA GLY A 44 10.11 12.71 3.06
C GLY A 44 8.59 12.50 2.98
N TYR A 45 8.12 11.29 2.68
CA TYR A 45 6.69 10.97 2.68
C TYR A 45 6.26 10.44 4.04
N ASP A 46 5.05 10.81 4.46
CA ASP A 46 4.44 10.32 5.69
C ASP A 46 3.66 9.04 5.40
N VAL A 47 4.16 7.88 5.87
CA VAL A 47 3.52 6.58 5.65
C VAL A 47 2.40 6.36 6.68
N ILE A 48 1.15 6.44 6.23
CA ILE A 48 -0.04 6.38 7.08
C ILE A 48 -0.44 4.93 7.39
N SER A 49 -0.58 4.09 6.37
CA SER A 49 -1.04 2.71 6.54
C SER A 49 -0.51 1.78 5.45
N LEU A 50 -0.39 0.49 5.78
CA LEU A 50 -0.08 -0.58 4.83
C LEU A 50 -1.38 -1.00 4.14
N VAL A 51 -1.38 -1.03 2.82
CA VAL A 51 -2.52 -1.50 2.00
C VAL A 51 -2.33 -2.95 1.60
N SER A 52 -1.13 -3.32 1.12
CA SER A 52 -0.83 -4.69 0.70
C SER A 52 0.67 -4.99 0.69
N ASP A 53 0.98 -6.28 0.83
CA ASP A 53 2.30 -6.88 0.65
C ASP A 53 2.10 -8.11 -0.24
N SER A 54 2.52 -8.02 -1.50
CA SER A 54 2.29 -9.05 -2.52
C SER A 54 3.51 -9.22 -3.42
N SER A 55 3.43 -10.16 -4.36
CA SER A 55 4.47 -10.34 -5.36
C SER A 55 3.88 -10.71 -6.71
N GLN A 56 4.62 -10.42 -7.78
CA GLN A 56 4.22 -10.71 -9.16
C GLN A 56 5.42 -11.15 -9.98
N VAL A 57 5.21 -12.17 -10.84
CA VAL A 57 6.20 -12.53 -11.87
C VAL A 57 6.05 -11.60 -13.06
N ILE A 58 7.14 -10.96 -13.49
CA ILE A 58 7.12 -10.09 -14.67
C ILE A 58 7.25 -10.95 -15.92
N THR A 59 6.18 -11.06 -16.69
CA THR A 59 6.17 -11.81 -17.96
C THR A 59 6.15 -10.85 -19.14
N GLN A 60 6.64 -11.31 -20.28
CA GLN A 60 6.54 -10.57 -21.54
C GLN A 60 5.07 -10.22 -21.86
N GLU A 61 4.16 -11.19 -21.66
CA GLU A 61 2.72 -11.00 -21.85
C GLU A 61 2.17 -9.88 -20.97
N TYR A 62 2.56 -9.82 -19.68
CA TYR A 62 2.14 -8.75 -18.79
C TYR A 62 2.62 -7.38 -19.28
N LEU A 63 3.89 -7.28 -19.69
CA LEU A 63 4.48 -6.04 -20.22
C LEU A 63 3.79 -5.53 -21.50
N GLU A 64 3.15 -6.42 -22.26
CA GLU A 64 2.38 -6.07 -23.45
C GLU A 64 0.95 -5.62 -23.14
N THR A 65 0.44 -5.87 -21.92
CA THR A 65 -0.87 -5.36 -21.49
C THR A 65 -0.84 -3.85 -21.22
N ILE A 66 -1.98 -3.17 -21.32
CA ILE A 66 -2.09 -1.74 -20.97
C ILE A 66 -1.60 -1.46 -19.54
N PRO A 67 -1.99 -2.22 -18.49
CA PRO A 67 -1.48 -2.00 -17.14
C PRO A 67 0.04 -2.17 -17.04
N GLY A 68 0.60 -3.22 -17.66
CA GLY A 68 2.04 -3.44 -17.63
C GLY A 68 2.82 -2.33 -18.33
N GLN A 69 2.35 -1.87 -19.49
CA GLN A 69 2.95 -0.73 -20.19
C GLN A 69 2.90 0.54 -19.34
N GLN A 70 1.74 0.86 -18.76
CA GLN A 70 1.57 2.05 -17.94
C GLN A 70 2.45 2.02 -16.68
N GLU A 71 2.51 0.87 -16.01
CA GLU A 71 3.33 0.68 -14.80
C GLU A 71 4.82 0.79 -15.10
N TRP A 72 5.29 0.18 -16.20
CA TRP A 72 6.73 0.14 -16.54
C TRP A 72 7.24 1.40 -17.25
N ASN A 73 6.39 2.14 -17.95
CA ASN A 73 6.79 3.38 -18.64
C ASN A 73 7.20 4.51 -17.69
N VAL A 74 6.76 4.47 -16.43
CA VAL A 74 7.10 5.47 -15.40
C VAL A 74 8.26 5.03 -14.49
N GLN A 75 8.86 3.86 -14.76
CA GLN A 75 9.97 3.36 -13.97
C GLN A 75 11.30 3.96 -14.43
N PRO A 76 12.26 4.19 -13.51
CA PRO A 76 13.59 4.69 -13.86
C PRO A 76 14.45 3.64 -14.59
N ILE A 77 13.96 2.41 -14.73
CA ILE A 77 14.71 1.26 -15.25
C ILE A 77 13.86 0.45 -16.22
N ALA A 78 14.52 -0.15 -17.22
CA ALA A 78 13.86 -1.00 -18.19
C ALA A 78 13.42 -2.36 -17.58
N PRO A 79 12.28 -2.92 -18.02
CA PRO A 79 11.75 -4.19 -17.51
C PRO A 79 12.56 -5.43 -17.96
N ASP A 80 13.37 -5.34 -19.01
CA ASP A 80 14.05 -6.48 -19.64
C ASP A 80 14.84 -7.34 -18.65
N LYS A 81 15.51 -6.69 -17.68
CA LYS A 81 16.31 -7.39 -16.65
C LYS A 81 15.47 -8.10 -15.58
N TYR A 82 14.16 -7.94 -15.59
CA TYR A 82 13.22 -8.54 -14.63
C TYR A 82 12.26 -9.54 -15.27
N ILE A 83 12.29 -9.72 -16.59
CA ILE A 83 11.45 -10.73 -17.25
C ILE A 83 11.77 -12.13 -16.68
N GLY A 84 10.71 -12.86 -16.31
CA GLY A 84 10.76 -14.16 -15.67
C GLY A 84 11.08 -14.11 -14.16
N LYS A 85 11.27 -12.93 -13.59
CA LYS A 85 11.59 -12.75 -12.17
C LYS A 85 10.37 -12.35 -11.35
N THR A 86 10.39 -12.70 -10.08
CA THR A 86 9.41 -12.26 -9.10
C THR A 86 9.82 -10.92 -8.51
N ILE A 87 8.93 -9.94 -8.56
CA ILE A 87 9.05 -8.63 -7.94
C ILE A 87 8.10 -8.59 -6.75
N ASP A 88 8.60 -8.19 -5.60
CA ASP A 88 7.79 -7.91 -4.41
C ASP A 88 7.22 -6.50 -4.51
N ILE A 89 5.96 -6.34 -4.13
CA ILE A 89 5.20 -5.11 -4.29
C ILE A 89 4.54 -4.79 -2.97
N VAL A 90 4.96 -3.69 -2.35
CA VAL A 90 4.38 -3.20 -1.10
C VAL A 90 3.64 -1.90 -1.37
N MET A 91 2.38 -1.82 -0.96
CA MET A 91 1.54 -0.64 -1.16
C MET A 91 1.23 0.04 0.16
N PHE A 92 1.36 1.36 0.19
CA PHE A 92 1.01 2.20 1.34
C PHE A 92 0.06 3.33 0.96
N VAL A 93 -0.71 3.78 1.93
CA VAL A 93 -1.28 5.13 1.94
C VAL A 93 -0.20 6.09 2.45
N VAL A 94 0.00 7.21 1.75
CA VAL A 94 0.98 8.22 2.13
C VAL A 94 0.38 9.63 2.13
N GLU A 95 0.98 10.49 2.93
CA GLU A 95 0.85 11.96 2.89
C GLU A 95 2.19 12.60 2.51
N ASP A 96 2.20 13.92 2.31
CA ASP A 96 3.36 14.71 1.85
C ASP A 96 3.98 14.22 0.53
N HIS A 97 3.14 13.64 -0.34
CA HIS A 97 3.54 13.22 -1.68
C HIS A 97 3.27 14.35 -2.70
N PRO A 98 4.07 14.50 -3.78
CA PRO A 98 3.84 15.52 -4.82
C PRO A 98 2.46 15.48 -5.50
N LEU A 99 1.78 14.33 -5.43
CA LEU A 99 0.41 14.19 -5.93
C LEU A 99 -0.64 14.84 -5.00
N ASN A 100 -0.36 15.02 -3.71
CA ASN A 100 -1.25 15.72 -2.78
C ASN A 100 -1.42 17.21 -3.16
N ASP A 101 -0.47 17.81 -3.88
CA ASP A 101 -0.56 19.19 -4.39
C ASP A 101 -1.51 19.31 -5.59
N LYS A 102 -1.68 18.22 -6.34
CA LYS A 102 -2.46 18.18 -7.60
C LYS A 102 -3.86 17.60 -7.41
N TYR A 103 -3.98 16.64 -6.50
CA TYR A 103 -5.17 15.84 -6.29
C TYR A 103 -5.58 15.88 -4.82
N HIS A 104 -6.89 15.98 -4.60
CA HIS A 104 -7.47 15.79 -3.28
C HIS A 104 -7.72 14.30 -3.05
N GLY A 105 -7.61 13.85 -1.80
CA GLY A 105 -7.92 12.48 -1.40
C GLY A 105 -6.69 11.62 -1.11
N GLU A 106 -6.93 10.31 -1.01
CA GLU A 106 -5.92 9.33 -0.62
C GLU A 106 -4.90 9.11 -1.75
N ILE A 107 -3.61 9.23 -1.42
CA ILE A 107 -2.51 8.87 -2.31
C ILE A 107 -1.99 7.50 -1.92
N ARG A 108 -1.93 6.59 -2.90
CA ARG A 108 -1.31 5.27 -2.74
C ARG A 108 0.00 5.21 -3.49
N VAL A 109 1.02 4.66 -2.82
CA VAL A 109 2.32 4.40 -3.41
C VAL A 109 2.59 2.90 -3.37
N ARG A 110 2.93 2.31 -4.52
CA ARG A 110 3.44 0.94 -4.66
C ARG A 110 4.96 1.01 -4.80
N VAL A 111 5.68 0.31 -3.94
CA VAL A 111 7.14 0.18 -4.00
C VAL A 111 7.47 -1.20 -4.56
N PHE A 112 8.31 -1.24 -5.59
CA PHE A 112 8.77 -2.48 -6.22
C PHE A 112 10.13 -2.85 -5.66
N LEU A 113 10.25 -4.09 -5.19
CA LEU A 113 11.48 -4.64 -4.67
C LEU A 113 11.89 -5.89 -5.45
N TYR A 114 13.18 -5.99 -5.71
CA TYR A 114 13.81 -7.20 -6.24
C TYR A 114 15.03 -7.51 -5.39
N GLU A 115 15.11 -8.73 -4.84
CA GLU A 115 16.22 -9.15 -3.97
C GLU A 115 16.48 -8.15 -2.82
N LYS A 116 15.40 -7.63 -2.22
CA LYS A 116 15.41 -6.63 -1.12
C LYS A 116 15.93 -5.24 -1.49
N GLU A 117 16.11 -4.95 -2.77
CA GLU A 117 16.46 -3.61 -3.25
C GLU A 117 15.24 -2.94 -3.86
N VAL A 118 15.03 -1.65 -3.55
CA VAL A 118 13.98 -0.86 -4.21
C VAL A 118 14.42 -0.56 -5.64
N ILE A 119 13.61 -1.01 -6.60
CA ILE A 119 13.91 -0.86 -8.02
C ILE A 119 13.01 0.18 -8.71
N GLY A 120 11.98 0.65 -8.01
CA GLY A 120 11.02 1.62 -8.55
C GLY A 120 9.70 1.53 -7.82
N GLY A 121 8.65 2.00 -8.48
CA GLY A 121 7.31 2.02 -7.94
C GLY A 121 6.39 2.94 -8.70
N THR A 122 5.14 2.98 -8.27
CA THR A 122 4.12 3.87 -8.84
C THR A 122 3.35 4.59 -7.76
N SER A 123 2.76 5.73 -8.10
CA SER A 123 1.85 6.47 -7.24
C SER A 123 0.55 6.81 -7.98
N PHE A 124 -0.55 6.89 -7.25
CA PHE A 124 -1.84 7.32 -7.82
C PHE A 124 -2.78 7.88 -6.73
N ALA A 125 -3.64 8.82 -7.14
CA ALA A 125 -4.73 9.31 -6.31
C ALA A 125 -5.96 8.40 -6.50
N VAL A 126 -6.51 7.87 -5.40
CA VAL A 126 -7.58 6.87 -5.44
C VAL A 126 -8.86 7.39 -6.11
N ASP A 127 -9.15 8.68 -5.94
CA ASP A 127 -10.37 9.30 -6.46
C ASP A 127 -10.23 9.83 -7.90
N TYR A 128 -9.13 9.52 -8.58
CA TYR A 128 -8.84 10.04 -9.92
C TYR A 128 -8.65 8.92 -10.95
N ASP A 129 -9.40 9.00 -12.05
CA ASP A 129 -9.25 8.09 -13.18
C ASP A 129 -8.06 8.52 -14.04
N GLY A 130 -6.99 7.71 -14.02
CA GLY A 130 -5.77 7.99 -14.75
C GLY A 130 -4.80 6.81 -14.77
N GLY A 131 -3.70 6.98 -15.52
CA GLY A 131 -2.56 6.08 -15.40
C GLY A 131 -1.79 6.32 -14.09
N PRO A 132 -1.00 5.34 -13.63
CA PRO A 132 -0.08 5.55 -12.53
C PRO A 132 0.98 6.61 -12.90
N HIS A 133 1.39 7.38 -11.90
CA HIS A 133 2.60 8.20 -11.94
C HIS A 133 3.79 7.39 -11.45
N SER A 134 5.00 7.92 -11.63
CA SER A 134 6.19 7.39 -10.95
C SER A 134 6.03 7.43 -9.43
N LEU A 135 6.92 6.76 -8.69
CA LEU A 135 6.95 6.84 -7.22
C LEU A 135 7.15 8.29 -6.72
N GLU A 136 7.68 9.17 -7.56
CA GLU A 136 7.90 10.58 -7.31
C GLU A 136 6.76 11.49 -7.80
N GLY A 137 5.70 10.94 -8.42
CA GLY A 137 4.54 11.71 -8.87
C GLY A 137 4.72 12.44 -10.20
N GLU A 138 5.67 11.99 -11.03
CA GLU A 138 5.89 12.44 -12.42
C GLU A 138 5.00 11.68 -13.41
#